data_AF-A0A176RYL1-F1
#
_entry.id   AF-A0A176RYL1-F1
#
_cell.length_a   1.000
_cell.length_b   1.000
_cell.length_c   1.000
_cell.angle_alpha   90.00
_cell.angle_beta   90.00
_cell.angle_gamma   90.00
#
_symmetry.space_group_name_H-M   'P 1'
#
loop_
_entity.id
_entity.type
_entity.pdbx_description
1 polymer ?
#
loop_
_entity_poly.entity_id
_entity_poly.type
_entity_poly.pdbx_seq_one_letter_code
_entity_poly.pdbx_strand_id
1 'polypeptide(L)'
;ELTAEKFIEIELFGKTERVYKTGDLARWRTEGNIEYIGRIDHQVKLRGFRIELGEIEAVLHQHPDINESVVILYESNHNKQLVAYLTTDFSSKDDLVAELKDWLKARLQDYMIPSHFAILDKLPLTPNGKIDRQALPEPVIRKSVYTHPRDAIELRLVQLWGKLFGISPVSVLDDFFEMGGDSLLAIRLFANIKQEFG
;
A
#
# COMPACT_ATOMS: atom_id res chain seq x y z
N GLU A 1 25.31 -6.79 -4.00
CA GLU A 1 25.01 -6.27 -2.64
C GLU A 1 23.82 -6.97 -1.97
N LEU A 2 22.63 -7.07 -2.59
CA LEU A 2 21.44 -7.72 -2.00
C LEU A 2 21.67 -9.13 -1.40
N THR A 3 22.51 -9.96 -2.04
CA THR A 3 22.76 -11.33 -1.60
C THR A 3 23.53 -11.41 -0.28
N ALA A 4 24.45 -10.46 -0.04
CA ALA A 4 25.26 -10.43 1.19
C ALA A 4 24.44 -9.93 2.40
N GLU A 5 23.45 -9.06 2.15
CA GLU A 5 22.57 -8.54 3.19
C GLU A 5 21.54 -9.57 3.66
N LYS A 6 21.04 -10.41 2.74
CA LYS A 6 20.06 -11.46 3.05
C LYS A 6 20.69 -12.78 3.47
N PHE A 7 21.90 -13.10 3.02
CA PHE A 7 22.64 -14.30 3.42
C PHE A 7 23.90 -13.92 4.19
N ILE A 8 23.80 -13.94 5.51
CA ILE A 8 24.87 -13.54 6.41
C ILE A 8 25.65 -14.75 6.91
N GLU A 9 26.87 -14.52 7.37
CA GLU A 9 27.66 -15.52 8.09
C GLU A 9 27.50 -15.30 9.58
N ILE A 10 27.18 -16.36 10.31
CA ILE A 10 27.13 -16.36 11.78
C ILE A 10 27.90 -17.55 12.34
N GLU A 11 28.44 -17.40 13.54
CA GLU A 11 29.08 -18.50 14.24
C GLU A 11 28.03 -19.32 14.99
N LEU A 12 27.83 -20.56 14.55
CA LEU A 12 26.96 -21.54 15.18
C LEU A 12 27.82 -22.72 15.64
N PHE A 13 27.83 -22.97 16.95
CA PHE A 13 28.54 -24.10 17.54
C PHE A 13 30.04 -24.18 17.16
N GLY A 14 30.71 -23.02 17.07
CA GLY A 14 32.14 -22.93 16.74
C GLY A 14 32.47 -23.10 15.25
N LYS A 15 31.46 -23.01 14.37
CA LYS A 15 31.64 -23.00 12.91
C LYS A 15 30.95 -21.78 12.31
N THR A 16 31.58 -21.17 11.32
CA THR A 16 30.95 -20.15 10.51
C THR A 16 29.98 -20.81 9.55
N GLU A 17 28.70 -20.50 9.70
CA GLU A 17 27.62 -21.01 8.86
C GLU A 17 26.96 -19.85 8.13
N ARG A 18 26.55 -20.10 6.88
CA ARG A 18 25.81 -19.14 6.07
C ARG A 18 24.31 -19.32 6.32
N VAL A 19 23.64 -18.28 6.81
CA VAL A 19 22.22 -18.30 7.18
C VAL A 19 21.42 -17.24 6.42
N TYR A 20 20.15 -17.54 6.16
CA TYR A 20 19.24 -16.60 5.52
C TYR A 20 18.48 -15.76 6.57
N LYS A 21 18.62 -14.44 6.49
CA LYS A 21 17.92 -13.49 7.34
C LYS A 21 16.50 -13.31 6.82
N THR A 22 15.55 -14.07 7.37
CA THR A 22 14.16 -14.13 6.87
C THR A 22 13.41 -12.81 7.00
N GLY A 23 13.81 -11.95 7.95
CA GLY A 23 13.10 -10.73 8.32
C GLY A 23 11.88 -10.97 9.21
N ASP A 24 11.57 -12.21 9.59
CA ASP A 24 10.46 -12.51 10.49
C ASP A 24 10.83 -12.25 11.96
N LEU A 25 9.94 -11.57 12.68
CA LEU A 25 9.98 -11.47 14.12
C LEU A 25 9.19 -12.63 14.72
N ALA A 26 9.84 -13.39 15.58
CA ALA A 26 9.24 -14.53 16.25
C ALA A 26 9.75 -14.65 17.69
N ARG A 27 9.03 -15.41 18.53
CA ARG A 27 9.50 -15.78 19.88
C ARG A 27 9.38 -17.27 20.12
N TRP A 28 10.24 -17.79 20.98
CA TRP A 28 10.09 -19.13 21.52
C TRP A 28 8.95 -19.18 22.55
N ARG A 29 8.09 -20.19 22.45
CA ARG A 29 7.15 -20.55 23.51
C ARG A 29 7.78 -21.58 24.45
N THR A 30 7.23 -21.67 25.66
CA THR A 30 7.69 -22.61 26.70
C THR A 30 7.63 -24.08 26.27
N GLU A 31 6.78 -24.41 25.30
CA GLU A 31 6.63 -25.76 24.72
C GLU A 31 7.65 -26.07 23.62
N GLY A 32 8.58 -25.15 23.32
CA GLY A 32 9.59 -25.32 22.27
C GLY A 32 9.11 -24.98 20.85
N ASN A 33 7.88 -24.51 20.69
CA ASN A 33 7.37 -24.00 19.41
C ASN A 33 7.81 -22.55 19.17
N ILE A 34 8.01 -22.18 17.90
CA ILE A 34 8.24 -20.79 17.49
C ILE A 34 6.90 -20.14 17.14
N GLU A 35 6.56 -19.06 17.85
CA GLU A 35 5.41 -18.21 17.53
C GLU A 35 5.84 -17.05 16.63
N TYR A 36 5.22 -16.97 15.46
CA TYR A 36 5.37 -15.84 14.56
C TYR A 36 4.64 -14.60 15.10
N ILE A 37 5.35 -13.47 15.19
CA ILE A 37 4.84 -12.19 15.71
C ILE A 37 4.59 -11.20 14.56
N GLY A 38 5.46 -11.19 13.55
CA GLY A 38 5.38 -10.23 12.45
C GLY A 38 6.64 -10.21 11.61
N ARG A 39 6.89 -9.12 10.88
CA ARG A 39 8.14 -8.90 10.16
C ARG A 39 8.88 -7.69 10.74
N ILE A 40 10.20 -7.79 10.78
CA ILE A 40 11.15 -6.74 11.14
C ILE A 40 11.37 -5.82 9.95
N ASP A 41 11.32 -6.37 8.73
CA ASP A 41 11.26 -5.58 7.51
C ASP A 41 9.80 -5.18 7.20
N HIS A 42 9.62 -4.01 6.59
CA HIS A 42 8.30 -3.40 6.36
C HIS A 42 7.57 -4.03 5.17
N GLN A 43 7.70 -5.33 5.00
CA GLN A 43 7.07 -6.06 3.92
C GLN A 43 5.61 -6.34 4.23
N VAL A 44 4.74 -6.13 3.24
CA VAL A 44 3.30 -6.29 3.39
C VAL A 44 2.70 -7.21 2.33
N LYS A 45 1.52 -7.75 2.63
CA LYS A 45 0.70 -8.48 1.65
C LYS A 45 -0.50 -7.64 1.25
N LEU A 46 -0.61 -7.34 -0.04
CA LEU A 46 -1.73 -6.60 -0.60
C LEU A 46 -2.23 -7.31 -1.86
N ARG A 47 -3.51 -7.69 -1.88
CA ARG A 47 -4.16 -8.32 -3.05
C ARG A 47 -3.41 -9.55 -3.60
N GLY A 48 -2.80 -10.34 -2.72
CA GLY A 48 -2.00 -11.51 -3.08
C GLY A 48 -0.54 -11.22 -3.46
N PHE A 49 -0.17 -9.94 -3.62
CA PHE A 49 1.19 -9.51 -3.86
C PHE A 49 1.96 -9.34 -2.55
N ARG A 50 3.23 -9.73 -2.58
CA ARG A 50 4.20 -9.50 -1.52
C ARG A 50 4.98 -8.24 -1.90
N ILE A 51 4.76 -7.15 -1.18
CA ILE A 51 5.27 -5.81 -1.52
C ILE A 51 6.30 -5.38 -0.48
N GLU A 52 7.48 -5.01 -0.94
CA GLU A 52 8.53 -4.38 -0.12
C GLU A 52 8.29 -2.88 -0.08
N LEU A 53 7.79 -2.35 1.05
CA LEU A 53 7.47 -0.92 1.14
C LEU A 53 8.71 -0.02 0.95
N GLY A 54 9.88 -0.49 1.37
CA GLY A 54 11.15 0.19 1.18
C GLY A 54 11.54 0.41 -0.29
N GLU A 55 11.06 -0.45 -1.21
CA GLU A 55 11.28 -0.25 -2.65
C GLU A 55 10.52 0.96 -3.18
N ILE A 56 9.29 1.14 -2.71
CA ILE A 56 8.45 2.30 -3.06
C ILE A 56 9.05 3.58 -2.45
N GLU A 57 9.43 3.52 -1.17
CA GLU A 57 10.11 4.61 -0.45
C GLU A 57 11.40 5.03 -1.19
N ALA A 58 12.21 4.08 -1.65
CA ALA A 58 13.45 4.36 -2.37
C ALA A 58 13.22 5.04 -3.73
N VAL A 59 12.15 4.69 -4.46
CA VAL A 59 11.78 5.37 -5.72
C VAL A 59 11.21 6.77 -5.47
N LEU A 60 10.44 6.94 -4.40
CA LEU A 60 9.93 8.26 -3.97
C LEU A 60 11.08 9.20 -3.58
N HIS A 61 12.08 8.69 -2.85
CA HIS A 61 13.22 9.50 -2.41
C HIS A 61 14.15 9.94 -3.55
N GLN A 62 14.03 9.33 -4.75
CA GLN A 62 14.75 9.78 -5.95
C GLN A 62 14.05 10.94 -6.66
N HIS A 63 12.82 11.29 -6.28
CA HIS A 63 12.10 12.42 -6.86
C HIS A 63 12.65 13.74 -6.30
N PRO A 64 13.00 14.73 -7.14
CA PRO A 64 13.67 15.95 -6.70
C PRO A 64 12.87 16.78 -5.70
N ASP A 65 11.54 16.76 -5.80
CA ASP A 65 10.65 17.52 -4.91
C ASP A 65 10.26 16.79 -3.61
N ILE A 66 10.81 15.59 -3.34
CA ILE A 66 10.51 14.82 -2.13
C ILE A 66 11.66 14.90 -1.14
N ASN A 67 11.38 15.43 0.06
CA ASN A 67 12.37 15.55 1.13
C ASN A 67 12.45 14.25 1.95
N GLU A 68 11.31 13.79 2.45
CA GLU A 68 11.18 12.53 3.18
C GLU A 68 9.94 11.76 2.70
N SER A 69 10.01 10.43 2.77
CA SER A 69 8.89 9.56 2.43
C SER A 69 8.80 8.35 3.37
N VAL A 70 7.58 7.94 3.67
CA VAL A 70 7.29 6.67 4.32
C VAL A 70 6.02 6.08 3.75
N VAL A 71 6.06 4.79 3.42
CA VAL A 71 4.89 4.08 2.89
C VAL A 71 4.40 3.11 3.94
N ILE A 72 3.08 3.01 4.09
CA ILE A 72 2.43 2.03 4.95
C ILE A 72 1.34 1.28 4.18
N LEU A 73 1.05 0.07 4.66
CA LEU A 73 -0.24 -0.56 4.37
C LEU A 73 -1.25 -0.04 5.40
N TYR A 74 -2.21 0.75 4.94
CA TYR A 74 -3.34 1.18 5.75
C TYR A 74 -4.48 0.17 5.63
N GLU A 75 -4.97 -0.32 6.76
CA GLU A 75 -6.09 -1.27 6.83
C GLU A 75 -7.30 -0.59 7.48
N SER A 76 -8.37 -0.44 6.71
CA SER A 76 -9.71 -0.06 7.21
C SER A 76 -10.63 -1.28 7.17
N ASN A 77 -11.78 -1.22 7.86
CA ASN A 77 -12.74 -2.33 8.02
C ASN A 77 -13.08 -3.10 6.73
N HIS A 78 -12.94 -2.48 5.54
CA HIS A 78 -13.26 -3.10 4.25
C HIS A 78 -12.17 -2.97 3.19
N ASN A 79 -11.03 -2.32 3.48
CA ASN A 79 -10.05 -2.01 2.46
C ASN A 79 -8.62 -1.97 3.03
N LYS A 80 -7.70 -2.67 2.35
CA LYS A 80 -6.26 -2.55 2.55
C LYS A 80 -5.66 -1.79 1.37
N GLN A 81 -4.90 -0.76 1.64
CA GLN A 81 -4.34 0.09 0.59
C GLN A 81 -3.00 0.68 0.99
N LEU A 82 -2.20 1.03 -0.01
CA LEU A 82 -0.91 1.68 0.22
C LEU A 82 -1.11 3.18 0.37
N VAL A 83 -0.52 3.74 1.43
CA VAL A 83 -0.52 5.17 1.70
C VAL A 83 0.92 5.65 1.80
N ALA A 84 1.27 6.65 1.01
CA ALA A 84 2.56 7.34 1.09
C ALA A 84 2.41 8.65 1.88
N TYR A 85 3.15 8.79 2.96
CA TYR A 85 3.32 10.07 3.67
C TYR A 85 4.60 10.72 3.20
N LEU A 86 4.52 12.00 2.87
CA LEU A 86 5.59 12.74 2.21
C LEU A 86 5.79 14.11 2.85
N THR A 87 7.02 14.61 2.80
CA THR A 87 7.33 16.03 3.02
C THR A 87 7.91 16.62 1.74
N THR A 88 7.57 17.86 1.44
CA THR A 88 7.98 18.55 0.22
C THR A 88 7.95 20.07 0.44
N ASP A 89 8.82 20.79 -0.26
CA ASP A 89 8.77 22.25 -0.35
C ASP A 89 7.99 22.74 -1.59
N PHE A 90 7.45 21.81 -2.39
CA PHE A 90 6.71 22.11 -3.61
C PHE A 90 5.36 22.76 -3.31
N SER A 91 5.06 23.86 -3.99
CA SER A 91 3.92 24.73 -3.65
C SER A 91 2.56 24.13 -4.00
N SER A 92 2.47 23.32 -5.07
CA SER A 92 1.21 22.74 -5.54
C SER A 92 1.11 21.25 -5.18
N LYS A 93 0.43 20.95 -4.07
CA LYS A 93 0.29 19.58 -3.56
C LYS A 93 -0.42 18.64 -4.53
N ASP A 94 -1.46 19.12 -5.22
CA ASP A 94 -2.25 18.28 -6.13
C ASP A 94 -1.48 17.94 -7.41
N ASP A 95 -0.74 18.92 -7.98
CA ASP A 95 0.10 18.70 -9.16
C ASP A 95 1.23 17.71 -8.84
N LEU A 96 1.85 17.84 -7.67
CA LEU A 96 2.88 16.90 -7.21
C LEU A 96 2.32 15.48 -7.09
N VAL A 97 1.12 15.30 -6.53
CA VAL A 97 0.53 13.96 -6.39
C VAL A 97 0.27 13.31 -7.75
N ALA A 98 -0.20 14.09 -8.74
CA ALA A 98 -0.38 13.58 -10.11
C ALA A 98 0.96 13.16 -10.73
N GLU A 99 1.99 14.02 -10.62
CA GLU A 99 3.34 13.73 -11.11
C GLU A 99 3.95 12.49 -10.43
N LEU A 100 3.83 12.35 -9.11
CA LEU A 100 4.33 11.20 -8.37
C LEU A 100 3.67 9.89 -8.79
N LYS A 101 2.36 9.90 -9.07
CA LYS A 101 1.67 8.71 -9.59
C LYS A 101 2.30 8.28 -10.91
N ASP A 102 2.57 9.20 -11.82
CA ASP A 102 3.19 8.89 -13.12
C ASP A 102 4.67 8.49 -12.97
N TRP A 103 5.41 9.15 -12.08
CA TRP A 103 6.79 8.83 -11.74
C TRP A 103 6.93 7.39 -11.25
N LEU A 104 6.03 6.94 -10.36
CA LEU A 104 6.01 5.60 -9.82
C LEU A 104 5.58 4.57 -10.88
N LYS A 105 4.56 4.87 -11.69
CA LYS A 105 4.12 4.00 -12.81
C LYS A 105 5.24 3.69 -13.79
N ALA A 106 6.14 4.64 -14.03
CA ALA A 106 7.26 4.45 -14.93
C ALA A 106 8.36 3.52 -14.37
N ARG A 107 8.35 3.21 -13.06
CA ARG A 107 9.46 2.53 -12.35
C ARG A 107 9.05 1.31 -11.56
N LEU A 108 7.78 1.21 -11.18
CA LEU A 108 7.24 0.16 -10.33
C LEU A 108 6.07 -0.54 -11.02
N GLN A 109 5.71 -1.70 -10.50
CA GLN A 109 4.50 -2.40 -10.93
C GLN A 109 3.24 -1.71 -10.39
N ASP A 110 2.13 -1.77 -11.11
CA ASP A 110 0.88 -1.07 -10.76
C ASP A 110 0.39 -1.35 -9.33
N TYR A 111 0.54 -2.59 -8.84
CA TYR A 111 0.10 -2.97 -7.50
C TYR A 111 0.95 -2.39 -6.36
N MET A 112 2.12 -1.81 -6.68
CA MET A 112 3.00 -1.15 -5.71
C MET A 112 2.71 0.34 -5.58
N ILE A 113 1.84 0.89 -6.42
CA ILE A 113 1.59 2.34 -6.45
C ILE A 113 0.63 2.71 -5.32
N PRO A 114 1.01 3.64 -4.43
CA PRO A 114 0.11 4.14 -3.39
C PRO A 114 -1.17 4.73 -4.00
N SER A 115 -2.32 4.33 -3.48
CA SER A 115 -3.61 4.93 -3.85
C SER A 115 -3.77 6.31 -3.23
N HIS A 116 -3.09 6.57 -2.12
CA HIS A 116 -3.20 7.81 -1.37
C HIS A 116 -1.84 8.40 -1.01
N PHE A 117 -1.75 9.72 -1.11
CA PHE A 117 -0.57 10.51 -0.81
C PHE A 117 -0.95 11.58 0.21
N ALA A 118 -0.33 11.52 1.38
CA ALA A 118 -0.54 12.45 2.48
C ALA A 118 0.69 13.34 2.65
N ILE A 119 0.58 14.60 2.24
CA ILE A 119 1.67 15.57 2.37
C ILE A 119 1.60 16.25 3.72
N LEU A 120 2.61 16.02 4.55
CA LEU A 120 2.76 16.56 5.90
C LEU A 120 3.85 17.64 5.91
N ASP A 121 3.78 18.53 6.90
CA ASP A 121 4.84 19.52 7.14
C ASP A 121 6.11 18.84 7.71
N LYS A 122 5.94 17.74 8.46
CA LYS A 122 7.01 16.90 8.99
C LYS A 122 6.51 15.48 9.27
N LEU A 123 7.39 14.49 9.14
CA LEU A 123 7.08 13.14 9.59
C LEU A 123 7.23 13.03 11.13
N PRO A 124 6.36 12.26 11.81
CA PRO A 124 6.50 11.98 13.22
C PRO A 124 7.77 11.15 13.45
N LEU A 125 8.52 11.50 14.50
CA LEU A 125 9.76 10.82 14.88
C LEU A 125 9.64 10.23 16.29
N THR A 126 10.22 9.05 16.47
CA THR A 126 10.49 8.44 17.78
C THR A 126 11.51 9.28 18.55
N PRO A 127 11.64 9.09 19.88
CA PRO A 127 12.68 9.76 20.68
C PRO A 127 14.11 9.55 20.17
N ASN A 128 14.36 8.47 19.41
CA ASN A 128 15.65 8.14 18.82
C ASN A 128 15.84 8.77 17.42
N GLY A 129 14.95 9.64 16.97
CA GLY A 129 15.03 10.33 15.68
C GLY A 129 14.67 9.49 14.45
N LYS A 130 14.15 8.27 14.63
CA LYS A 130 13.60 7.45 13.53
C LYS A 130 12.14 7.77 13.27
N ILE A 131 11.65 7.62 12.05
CA ILE A 131 10.23 7.78 11.71
C ILE A 131 9.35 6.87 12.58
N ASP A 132 8.38 7.46 13.26
CA ASP A 132 7.39 6.76 14.06
C ASP A 132 6.14 6.48 13.22
N ARG A 133 6.11 5.29 12.62
CA ARG A 133 4.97 4.86 11.79
C ARG A 133 3.66 4.72 12.57
N GLN A 134 3.71 4.50 13.88
CA GLN A 134 2.50 4.37 14.70
C GLN A 134 1.88 5.72 15.02
N ALA A 135 2.68 6.79 14.99
CA ALA A 135 2.24 8.17 15.21
C ALA A 135 1.83 8.88 13.89
N LEU A 136 1.82 8.17 12.75
CA LEU A 136 1.31 8.74 11.50
C LEU A 136 -0.18 9.07 11.63
N PRO A 137 -0.63 10.24 11.16
CA PRO A 137 -2.04 10.61 11.23
C PRO A 137 -2.88 9.66 10.38
N GLU A 138 -4.14 9.43 10.74
CA GLU A 138 -5.03 8.66 9.88
C GLU A 138 -5.18 9.34 8.52
N PRO A 139 -5.09 8.58 7.40
CA PRO A 139 -5.19 9.16 6.07
C PRO A 139 -6.60 9.67 5.82
N VAL A 140 -6.71 10.95 5.44
CA VAL A 140 -7.98 11.52 5.01
C VAL A 140 -8.22 11.10 3.57
N ILE A 141 -8.80 9.91 3.41
CA ILE A 141 -9.21 9.39 2.11
C ILE A 141 -10.38 10.22 1.62
N ARG A 142 -10.09 11.24 0.81
CA ARG A 142 -11.11 12.05 0.15
C ARG A 142 -11.86 11.14 -0.83
N LYS A 143 -13.15 10.94 -0.59
CA LYS A 143 -14.03 10.38 -1.62
C LYS A 143 -14.02 11.33 -2.80
N SER A 144 -13.94 10.79 -4.01
CA SER A 144 -14.04 11.56 -5.24
C SER A 144 -15.33 12.40 -5.21
N VAL A 145 -15.34 13.55 -5.91
CA VAL A 145 -16.58 14.31 -6.09
C VAL A 145 -17.57 13.39 -6.80
N TYR A 146 -18.73 13.19 -6.17
CA TYR A 146 -19.74 12.30 -6.71
C TYR A 146 -20.20 12.78 -8.09
N THR A 147 -20.00 11.93 -9.09
CA THR A 147 -20.42 12.16 -10.46
C THR A 147 -21.54 11.20 -10.80
N HIS A 148 -22.68 11.76 -11.20
CA HIS A 148 -23.85 10.97 -11.56
C HIS A 148 -23.61 10.16 -12.84
N PRO A 149 -24.20 8.96 -12.97
CA PRO A 149 -24.21 8.23 -14.22
C PRO A 149 -24.95 9.02 -15.31
N ARG A 150 -24.38 9.01 -16.51
CA ARG A 150 -24.83 9.76 -17.68
C ARG A 150 -25.81 8.97 -18.54
N ASP A 151 -25.76 7.64 -18.46
CA ASP A 151 -26.61 6.73 -19.23
C ASP A 151 -27.01 5.49 -18.43
N ALA A 152 -27.80 4.61 -19.08
CA ALA A 152 -28.29 3.38 -18.46
C ALA A 152 -27.18 2.35 -18.17
N ILE A 153 -26.08 2.37 -18.94
CA ILE A 153 -24.95 1.44 -18.75
C ILE A 153 -24.19 1.85 -17.50
N GLU A 154 -23.80 3.13 -17.40
CA GLU A 154 -23.12 3.67 -16.22
C GLU A 154 -23.96 3.46 -14.96
N LEU A 155 -25.26 3.75 -15.03
CA LEU A 155 -26.19 3.55 -13.92
C LEU A 155 -26.18 2.10 -13.45
N ARG A 156 -26.15 1.13 -14.37
CA ARG A 156 -26.15 -0.28 -14.01
C ARG A 156 -24.79 -0.72 -13.46
N LEU A 157 -23.69 -0.24 -14.01
CA LEU A 157 -22.35 -0.53 -13.51
C LEU A 157 -22.15 -0.01 -12.07
N VAL A 158 -22.50 1.25 -11.78
CA VAL A 158 -22.36 1.79 -10.42
C VAL A 158 -23.28 1.07 -9.41
N GLN A 159 -24.44 0.58 -9.84
CA GLN A 159 -25.30 -0.28 -9.01
C GLN A 159 -24.67 -1.64 -8.72
N LEU A 160 -24.01 -2.27 -9.70
CA LEU A 160 -23.30 -3.53 -9.50
C LEU A 160 -22.11 -3.35 -8.54
N TRP A 161 -21.35 -2.27 -8.70
CA TRP A 161 -20.27 -1.92 -7.77
C TRP A 161 -20.80 -1.68 -6.37
N GLY A 162 -21.88 -0.90 -6.24
CA GLY A 162 -22.46 -0.61 -4.94
C GLY A 162 -22.95 -1.86 -4.20
N LYS A 163 -23.53 -2.82 -4.92
CA LYS A 163 -23.89 -4.14 -4.37
C LYS A 163 -22.66 -4.96 -3.95
N LEU A 164 -21.59 -4.92 -4.75
CA LEU A 164 -20.38 -5.69 -4.50
C LEU A 164 -19.61 -5.19 -3.28
N PHE A 165 -19.49 -3.86 -3.15
CA PHE A 165 -18.77 -3.22 -2.05
C PHE A 165 -19.65 -2.93 -0.82
N GLY A 166 -20.97 -3.03 -0.95
CA GLY A 166 -21.90 -2.63 0.12
C GLY A 166 -21.94 -1.12 0.34
N ILE A 167 -21.62 -0.33 -0.67
CA ILE A 167 -21.51 1.14 -0.62
C ILE A 167 -22.52 1.75 -1.60
N SER A 168 -23.26 2.78 -1.17
CA SER A 168 -24.12 3.56 -2.06
C SER A 168 -24.19 5.01 -1.57
N PRO A 169 -24.03 6.02 -2.44
CA PRO A 169 -23.83 5.91 -3.89
C PRO A 169 -22.36 5.63 -4.29
N VAL A 170 -22.15 5.09 -5.50
CA VAL A 170 -20.84 4.93 -6.16
C VAL A 170 -20.76 5.93 -7.31
N SER A 171 -19.68 6.71 -7.37
CA SER A 171 -19.40 7.70 -8.43
C SER A 171 -18.91 7.00 -9.70
N VAL A 172 -19.25 7.51 -10.88
CA VAL A 172 -18.69 6.96 -12.15
C VAL A 172 -17.18 7.19 -12.29
N LEU A 173 -16.61 8.09 -11.49
CA LEU A 173 -15.17 8.36 -11.44
C LEU A 173 -14.46 7.65 -10.27
N ASP A 174 -15.18 6.84 -9.48
CA ASP A 174 -14.53 6.07 -8.43
C ASP A 174 -13.66 4.96 -9.04
N ASP A 175 -12.44 4.82 -8.53
CA ASP A 175 -11.54 3.74 -8.92
C ASP A 175 -11.84 2.46 -8.13
N PHE A 176 -11.96 1.33 -8.84
CA PHE A 176 -12.31 0.03 -8.27
C PHE A 176 -11.38 -0.37 -7.12
N PHE A 177 -10.09 -0.14 -7.30
CA PHE A 177 -9.05 -0.53 -6.37
C PHE A 177 -8.93 0.48 -5.23
N GLU A 178 -9.06 1.78 -5.48
CA GLU A 178 -9.12 2.79 -4.41
C GLU A 178 -10.32 2.55 -3.48
N MET A 179 -11.44 2.02 -4.01
CA MET A 179 -12.60 1.57 -3.23
C MET A 179 -12.39 0.29 -2.43
N GLY A 180 -11.25 -0.40 -2.60
CA GLY A 180 -10.91 -1.64 -1.91
C GLY A 180 -11.18 -2.90 -2.70
N GLY A 181 -11.34 -2.77 -4.01
CA GLY A 181 -11.35 -3.88 -4.93
C GLY A 181 -10.06 -4.70 -4.85
N ASP A 182 -10.20 -5.99 -5.06
CA ASP A 182 -9.10 -6.92 -5.29
C ASP A 182 -9.44 -7.82 -6.49
N SER A 183 -8.52 -8.71 -6.87
CA SER A 183 -8.72 -9.60 -8.01
C SER A 183 -9.93 -10.53 -7.83
N LEU A 184 -10.26 -10.94 -6.61
CA LEU A 184 -11.41 -11.79 -6.34
C LEU A 184 -12.72 -11.02 -6.56
N LEU A 185 -12.80 -9.78 -6.06
CA LEU A 185 -13.91 -8.88 -6.31
C LEU A 185 -14.01 -8.52 -7.79
N ALA A 186 -12.89 -8.34 -8.50
CA ALA A 186 -12.88 -8.07 -9.94
C ALA A 186 -13.45 -9.24 -10.74
N ILE A 187 -13.08 -10.48 -10.38
CA ILE A 187 -13.65 -11.70 -10.99
C ILE A 187 -15.16 -11.78 -10.73
N ARG A 188 -15.61 -11.51 -9.49
CA ARG A 188 -17.05 -11.47 -9.15
C ARG A 188 -17.78 -10.38 -9.91
N LEU A 189 -17.20 -9.19 -10.02
CA LEU A 189 -17.74 -8.08 -10.78
C LEU A 189 -17.89 -8.46 -12.25
N PHE A 190 -16.86 -9.04 -12.86
CA PHE A 190 -16.89 -9.48 -14.25
C PHE A 190 -17.97 -10.53 -14.49
N ALA A 191 -18.12 -11.50 -13.58
CA ALA A 191 -19.21 -12.48 -13.64
C ALA A 191 -20.60 -11.82 -13.57
N ASN A 192 -20.77 -10.83 -12.69
CA ASN A 192 -22.03 -10.08 -12.57
C ASN A 192 -22.32 -9.21 -13.81
N ILE A 193 -21.30 -8.52 -14.34
CA ILE A 193 -21.42 -7.74 -15.59
C ILE A 193 -21.82 -8.67 -16.73
N LYS A 194 -21.15 -9.82 -16.85
CA LYS A 194 -21.47 -10.82 -17.86
C LYS A 194 -22.92 -11.31 -17.71
N GLN A 195 -23.36 -11.66 -16.50
CA GLN A 195 -24.76 -12.05 -16.28
C GLN A 195 -25.76 -10.94 -16.64
N GLU A 196 -25.41 -9.68 -16.39
CA GLU A 196 -26.28 -8.53 -16.63
C GLU A 196 -26.31 -8.09 -18.11
N PHE A 197 -25.21 -8.28 -18.85
CA PHE A 197 -25.01 -7.74 -20.20
C PHE A 197 -24.69 -8.76 -21.30
N GLY A 198 -24.24 -9.98 -20.99
CA GLY A 198 -23.95 -11.06 -21.97
C GLY A 198 -22.75 -11.96 -21.67
#